data_AF-A0A7G6YEL7-F1
#
_entry.id   AF-A0A7G6YEL7-F1
#
_cell.length_a   1.000
_cell.length_b   1.000
_cell.length_c   1.000
_cell.angle_alpha   90.00
_cell.angle_beta   90.00
_cell.angle_gamma   90.00
#
_symmetry.space_group_name_H-M   'P 1'
#
loop_
_entity.id
_entity.type
_entity.pdbx_description
1 polymer ?
#
loop_
_entity_poly.entity_id
_entity_poly.type
_entity_poly.pdbx_seq_one_letter_code
_entity_poly.pdbx_strand_id
1 'polypeptide(L)'
;MTGARVITTAGIAAAALGAALLAGVGFPQAAGAAPVAASTVGPVNPVAQPLAGHPANSGFTVIAQGNVLLAADESEGTVAVGGNLSFTTSYNVAAHSPAVPTFTAPGDTVPTLLYVRGGVVFPPTAVNLKVLNGGYTKIGDTATYTAFDHDQNNALINYSIVPPGGTVNTNPQISGTVTQTPASIGTPVPSSLIDVDGAFALYRPTATALAGCDENVLLTDANGAPITRPITSPTSVYLTLTPGVTNVLNLTAAELGQINEITYRTAPTASTPLLINVSGDYSGTFPNQAGVSGGQAPYILWNFASASTVTVNGGAAMEGTLYAPNAAVSWVQTNNIEGNVVAASFVHGPGNLGQVREVHDFPFAAELSCQSAPLDDPILSLVKVVHNSDGSTGQPSDWTLTASGPDTVTGQGGSADVTQQVVAPGDYTLSESGTLPDYTAGDWSCVGGVVSGDVVTLPQGAEVTCTIENTYVPPPPTPTPTPTPPPVVPDNPDSAAGGPTGELADTGSGAPAPMVALGILLLSAGAVVTTLGLVRQRRNTRGE
;
A
#
# COMPACT_ATOMS: atom_id res chain seq x y z
N MET A 1 -46.59 -69.04 -13.09
CA MET A 1 -45.31 -69.76 -13.23
C MET A 1 -44.22 -68.68 -13.25
N THR A 2 -43.66 -68.33 -12.08
CA THR A 2 -42.37 -68.85 -11.55
C THR A 2 -41.17 -68.39 -12.39
N GLY A 3 -40.24 -67.58 -11.86
CA GLY A 3 -40.17 -67.05 -10.50
C GLY A 3 -39.14 -65.93 -10.31
N ALA A 4 -39.20 -65.27 -9.16
CA ALA A 4 -38.30 -64.17 -8.80
C ALA A 4 -36.92 -64.67 -8.35
N ARG A 5 -35.87 -63.87 -8.60
CA ARG A 5 -34.55 -64.04 -7.96
C ARG A 5 -34.37 -63.00 -6.86
N VAL A 6 -34.16 -63.48 -5.64
CA VAL A 6 -33.76 -62.68 -4.48
C VAL A 6 -32.25 -62.49 -4.51
N ILE A 7 -31.78 -61.27 -4.27
CA ILE A 7 -30.36 -60.98 -4.02
C ILE A 7 -30.15 -61.06 -2.50
N THR A 8 -29.26 -61.95 -2.06
CA THR A 8 -28.86 -62.07 -0.65
C THR A 8 -27.58 -61.29 -0.36
N THR A 9 -27.60 -60.56 0.75
CA THR A 9 -26.44 -59.85 1.31
C THR A 9 -25.45 -60.83 1.96
N ALA A 10 -24.16 -60.60 1.77
CA ALA A 10 -23.08 -61.29 2.48
C ALA A 10 -22.41 -60.31 3.45
N GLY A 11 -22.43 -60.65 4.75
CA GLY A 11 -21.78 -59.84 5.79
C GLY A 11 -20.28 -60.09 5.88
N ILE A 12 -19.53 -59.04 6.21
CA ILE A 12 -18.08 -59.12 6.47
C ILE A 12 -17.86 -59.46 7.95
N ALA A 13 -17.13 -60.55 8.21
CA ALA A 13 -16.74 -60.94 9.56
C ALA A 13 -15.47 -60.19 10.02
N ALA A 14 -15.48 -59.68 11.25
CA ALA A 14 -14.31 -59.09 11.87
C ALA A 14 -13.35 -60.18 12.39
N ALA A 15 -12.05 -60.01 12.14
CA ALA A 15 -10.99 -60.83 12.72
C ALA A 15 -10.08 -59.95 13.58
N ALA A 16 -9.93 -60.31 14.86
CA ALA A 16 -9.09 -59.60 15.80
C ALA A 16 -7.70 -60.27 15.90
N LEU A 17 -6.65 -59.46 15.67
CA LEU A 17 -5.31 -59.65 16.24
C LEU A 17 -4.99 -58.31 16.94
N GLY A 18 -4.32 -58.24 18.07
CA GLY A 18 -3.48 -59.23 18.75
C GLY A 18 -2.34 -58.44 19.39
N ALA A 19 -2.58 -57.89 20.57
CA ALA A 19 -1.68 -56.90 21.17
C ALA A 19 -0.40 -57.55 21.70
N ALA A 20 0.75 -57.11 21.17
CA ALA A 20 2.07 -57.43 21.71
C ALA A 20 2.69 -56.19 22.34
N LEU A 21 3.11 -56.28 23.61
CA LEU A 21 3.86 -55.22 24.27
C LEU A 21 5.26 -55.11 23.66
N LEU A 22 5.66 -53.89 23.32
CA LEU A 22 7.06 -53.54 23.07
C LEU A 22 7.47 -52.43 24.05
N ALA A 23 8.64 -52.62 24.67
CA ALA A 23 9.15 -51.75 25.72
C ALA A 23 9.54 -50.36 25.19
N GLY A 24 9.47 -49.37 26.08
CA GLY A 24 9.66 -47.97 25.72
C GLY A 24 11.05 -47.67 25.16
N VAL A 25 11.07 -47.07 23.97
CA VAL A 25 12.17 -46.22 23.48
C VAL A 25 11.72 -44.78 23.70
N GLY A 26 12.50 -44.02 24.47
CA GLY A 26 12.22 -42.60 24.68
C GLY A 26 12.47 -41.83 23.38
N PHE A 27 11.39 -41.39 22.74
CA PHE A 27 11.51 -40.39 21.67
C PHE A 27 11.99 -39.07 22.30
N PRO A 28 13.00 -38.40 21.71
CA PRO A 28 13.31 -37.04 22.14
C PRO A 28 12.07 -36.18 21.87
N GLN A 29 11.66 -35.38 22.86
CA GLN A 29 10.68 -34.33 22.61
C GLN A 29 11.26 -33.44 21.51
N ALA A 30 10.51 -33.26 20.43
CA ALA A 30 10.83 -32.24 19.46
C ALA A 30 10.81 -30.89 20.21
N ALA A 31 11.96 -30.22 20.26
CA ALA A 31 11.99 -28.84 20.71
C ALA A 31 10.97 -28.06 19.89
N GLY A 32 10.09 -27.31 20.57
CA GLY A 32 9.09 -26.49 19.88
C GLY A 32 9.81 -25.61 18.86
N ALA A 33 9.33 -25.62 17.61
CA ALA A 33 9.87 -24.74 16.60
C ALA A 33 9.79 -23.29 17.12
N ALA A 34 10.88 -22.55 17.01
CA ALA A 34 10.84 -21.10 17.19
C ALA A 34 9.76 -20.53 16.27
N PRO A 35 9.10 -19.41 16.63
CA PRO A 35 8.15 -18.76 15.74
C PRO A 35 8.82 -18.55 14.38
N VAL A 36 8.16 -19.04 13.32
CA VAL A 36 8.66 -18.92 11.96
C VAL A 36 8.78 -17.43 11.66
N ALA A 37 9.95 -16.98 11.23
CA ALA A 37 10.16 -15.58 10.88
C ALA A 37 9.12 -15.15 9.84
N ALA A 38 8.58 -13.93 10.00
CA ALA A 38 7.62 -13.34 9.07
C ALA A 38 8.14 -13.49 7.64
N SER A 39 7.29 -13.99 6.73
CA SER A 39 7.72 -14.36 5.39
C SER A 39 8.10 -13.12 4.59
N THR A 40 9.40 -12.95 4.34
CA THR A 40 9.93 -11.86 3.52
C THR A 40 9.48 -12.01 2.07
N VAL A 41 8.34 -11.42 1.75
CA VAL A 41 7.81 -11.32 0.38
C VAL A 41 8.13 -9.95 -0.18
N GLY A 42 8.50 -9.92 -1.46
CA GLY A 42 8.59 -8.69 -2.23
C GLY A 42 9.90 -7.90 -2.07
N PRO A 43 10.00 -6.72 -2.72
CA PRO A 43 8.96 -6.09 -3.56
C PRO A 43 8.53 -6.97 -4.75
N VAL A 44 7.22 -7.11 -4.97
CA VAL A 44 6.67 -7.96 -6.05
C VAL A 44 5.30 -7.48 -6.52
N ASN A 45 5.09 -7.38 -7.83
CA ASN A 45 3.74 -7.39 -8.41
C ASN A 45 3.27 -8.86 -8.52
N PRO A 46 2.28 -9.31 -7.71
CA PRO A 46 1.92 -10.72 -7.63
C PRO A 46 1.22 -11.28 -8.87
N VAL A 47 0.64 -10.42 -9.72
CA VAL A 47 -0.07 -10.79 -10.95
C VAL A 47 0.88 -10.87 -12.15
N ALA A 48 1.75 -9.87 -12.30
CA ALA A 48 2.62 -9.67 -13.45
C ALA A 48 4.09 -10.11 -13.22
N GLN A 49 4.32 -11.06 -12.31
CA GLN A 49 5.65 -11.59 -11.98
C GLN A 49 6.43 -12.03 -13.24
N PRO A 50 7.75 -11.80 -13.34
CA PRO A 50 8.54 -12.28 -14.48
C PRO A 50 8.53 -13.81 -14.61
N LEU A 51 8.10 -14.30 -15.78
CA LEU A 51 8.03 -15.71 -16.14
C LEU A 51 8.59 -15.90 -17.56
N ALA A 52 9.72 -16.61 -17.68
CA ALA A 52 10.32 -16.98 -18.97
C ALA A 52 10.50 -15.85 -20.03
N GLY A 53 10.53 -14.58 -19.61
CA GLY A 53 10.67 -13.40 -20.50
C GLY A 53 9.37 -12.63 -20.77
N HIS A 54 8.24 -13.02 -20.18
CA HIS A 54 6.96 -12.31 -20.21
C HIS A 54 6.41 -12.15 -18.77
N PRO A 55 5.39 -11.29 -18.50
CA PRO A 55 4.72 -11.29 -17.21
C PRO A 55 3.89 -12.57 -17.05
N ALA A 56 3.70 -13.06 -15.82
CA ALA A 56 3.03 -14.34 -15.54
C ALA A 56 1.58 -14.38 -16.06
N ASN A 57 0.84 -13.27 -16.02
CA ASN A 57 -0.50 -13.18 -16.61
C ASN A 57 -0.47 -12.96 -18.13
N SER A 58 0.70 -12.79 -18.76
CA SER A 58 0.89 -12.41 -20.18
C SER A 58 0.07 -11.19 -20.63
N GLY A 59 -0.18 -10.25 -19.71
CA GLY A 59 -1.01 -9.07 -19.93
C GLY A 59 -2.52 -9.31 -19.82
N PHE A 60 -2.96 -10.52 -19.50
CA PHE A 60 -4.39 -10.84 -19.41
C PHE A 60 -5.05 -10.30 -18.15
N THR A 61 -6.26 -9.74 -18.31
CA THR A 61 -7.09 -9.21 -17.21
C THR A 61 -7.61 -10.34 -16.35
N VAL A 62 -8.21 -11.35 -16.98
CA VAL A 62 -8.65 -12.62 -16.36
C VAL A 62 -7.71 -13.74 -16.78
N ILE A 63 -7.12 -14.45 -15.83
CA ILE A 63 -6.38 -15.69 -16.07
C ILE A 63 -6.83 -16.80 -15.12
N ALA A 64 -7.24 -17.93 -15.68
CA ALA A 64 -7.64 -19.11 -14.93
C ALA A 64 -6.86 -20.36 -15.35
N GLN A 65 -6.39 -21.18 -14.39
CA GLN A 65 -5.63 -22.39 -14.74
C GLN A 65 -6.51 -23.48 -15.36
N GLY A 66 -7.73 -23.64 -14.85
CA GLY A 66 -8.70 -24.61 -15.29
C GLY A 66 -9.77 -24.02 -16.20
N ASN A 67 -10.99 -24.54 -16.08
CA ASN A 67 -12.11 -24.17 -16.93
C ASN A 67 -12.66 -22.78 -16.59
N VAL A 68 -13.27 -22.15 -17.59
CA VAL A 68 -14.01 -20.89 -17.43
C VAL A 68 -15.42 -21.01 -17.98
N LEU A 69 -16.40 -20.46 -17.25
CA LEU A 69 -17.79 -20.29 -17.67
C LEU A 69 -18.15 -18.81 -17.69
N LEU A 70 -18.61 -18.32 -18.85
CA LEU A 70 -19.00 -16.93 -19.06
C LEU A 70 -20.51 -16.82 -19.34
N ALA A 71 -21.23 -16.04 -18.52
CA ALA A 71 -22.68 -15.97 -18.56
C ALA A 71 -23.26 -14.63 -18.05
N ALA A 72 -24.19 -14.08 -18.81
CA ALA A 72 -25.05 -12.93 -18.54
C ALA A 72 -24.34 -11.57 -18.31
N ASP A 73 -23.09 -11.44 -18.73
CA ASP A 73 -22.12 -10.41 -18.32
C ASP A 73 -21.15 -10.05 -19.47
N GLU A 74 -20.13 -9.24 -19.18
CA GLU A 74 -18.95 -9.10 -20.05
C GLU A 74 -17.62 -8.97 -19.28
N SER A 75 -16.52 -9.04 -20.03
CA SER A 75 -15.19 -8.61 -19.59
C SER A 75 -14.77 -7.47 -20.50
N GLU A 76 -14.59 -6.29 -19.91
CA GLU A 76 -13.97 -5.16 -20.61
C GLU A 76 -12.53 -5.46 -20.99
N GLY A 77 -11.86 -6.22 -20.13
CA GLY A 77 -10.52 -6.75 -20.32
C GLY A 77 -10.45 -8.08 -21.07
N THR A 78 -9.24 -8.63 -21.10
CA THR A 78 -8.87 -9.83 -21.86
C THR A 78 -8.99 -11.11 -21.01
N VAL A 79 -9.21 -12.26 -21.66
CA VAL A 79 -9.45 -13.54 -20.97
C VAL A 79 -8.50 -14.65 -21.45
N ALA A 80 -7.78 -15.26 -20.50
CA ALA A 80 -6.96 -16.46 -20.70
C ALA A 80 -7.48 -17.65 -19.89
N VAL A 81 -7.69 -18.77 -20.58
CA VAL A 81 -8.27 -20.01 -20.03
C VAL A 81 -7.28 -21.16 -20.21
N GLY A 82 -6.77 -21.72 -19.11
CA GLY A 82 -5.86 -22.87 -19.13
C GLY A 82 -6.55 -24.22 -19.32
N GLY A 83 -7.85 -24.31 -19.08
CA GLY A 83 -8.71 -25.46 -19.39
C GLY A 83 -9.63 -25.18 -20.58
N ASN A 84 -10.89 -25.62 -20.47
CA ASN A 84 -11.92 -25.39 -21.47
C ASN A 84 -12.71 -24.10 -21.20
N LEU A 85 -13.08 -23.39 -22.27
CA LEU A 85 -14.02 -22.28 -22.24
C LEU A 85 -15.45 -22.78 -22.45
N SER A 86 -16.40 -22.25 -21.69
CA SER A 86 -17.83 -22.49 -21.84
C SER A 86 -18.61 -21.19 -21.69
N PHE A 87 -19.78 -21.10 -22.32
CA PHE A 87 -20.66 -19.94 -22.23
C PHE A 87 -22.13 -20.36 -22.37
N THR A 88 -23.05 -19.64 -21.72
CA THR A 88 -24.49 -19.99 -21.72
C THR A 88 -25.41 -18.86 -22.20
N THR A 89 -24.89 -17.64 -22.30
CA THR A 89 -25.54 -16.48 -22.92
C THR A 89 -24.59 -15.84 -23.93
N SER A 90 -25.02 -14.76 -24.58
CA SER A 90 -24.07 -13.85 -25.22
C SER A 90 -23.21 -13.16 -24.15
N TYR A 91 -21.96 -12.85 -24.48
CA TYR A 91 -20.95 -12.30 -23.58
C TYR A 91 -19.89 -11.55 -24.40
N ASN A 92 -19.42 -10.38 -23.97
CA ASN A 92 -18.33 -9.68 -24.65
C ASN A 92 -16.98 -9.92 -23.94
N VAL A 93 -15.91 -10.13 -24.70
CA VAL A 93 -14.52 -10.20 -24.22
C VAL A 93 -13.74 -9.06 -24.84
N ALA A 94 -12.88 -8.41 -24.05
CA ALA A 94 -12.16 -7.20 -24.40
C ALA A 94 -13.10 -6.08 -24.89
N ALA A 95 -14.17 -5.80 -24.14
CA ALA A 95 -15.17 -4.79 -24.52
C ALA A 95 -14.62 -3.36 -24.57
N HIS A 96 -13.56 -3.07 -23.80
CA HIS A 96 -12.73 -1.87 -23.96
C HIS A 96 -11.34 -2.22 -24.51
N SER A 97 -10.60 -1.20 -24.97
CA SER A 97 -9.21 -1.36 -25.39
C SER A 97 -8.37 -1.80 -24.20
N PRO A 98 -7.62 -2.92 -24.26
CA PRO A 98 -6.84 -3.41 -23.14
C PRO A 98 -5.84 -2.38 -22.61
N ALA A 99 -5.82 -2.18 -21.29
CA ALA A 99 -4.90 -1.27 -20.60
C ALA A 99 -3.45 -1.75 -20.67
N VAL A 100 -3.23 -3.06 -20.73
CA VAL A 100 -1.92 -3.71 -20.91
C VAL A 100 -1.97 -4.58 -22.18
N PRO A 101 -0.97 -4.48 -23.08
CA PRO A 101 -0.93 -5.32 -24.28
C PRO A 101 -0.65 -6.78 -23.91
N THR A 102 -1.42 -7.69 -24.50
CA THR A 102 -1.15 -9.13 -24.52
C THR A 102 -0.15 -9.50 -25.63
N PHE A 103 0.16 -10.79 -25.78
CA PHE A 103 1.06 -11.26 -26.84
C PHE A 103 0.42 -11.29 -28.24
N THR A 104 1.25 -11.17 -29.27
CA THR A 104 0.93 -11.54 -30.67
C THR A 104 1.50 -12.92 -30.95
N ALA A 105 0.69 -13.87 -31.42
CA ALA A 105 1.15 -15.25 -31.64
C ALA A 105 1.97 -15.38 -32.94
N PRO A 106 2.76 -16.45 -33.11
CA PRO A 106 3.54 -16.68 -34.33
C PRO A 106 2.67 -16.67 -35.60
N GLY A 107 3.01 -15.81 -36.55
CA GLY A 107 2.30 -15.65 -37.83
C GLY A 107 1.15 -14.62 -37.80
N ASP A 108 0.78 -14.10 -36.63
CA ASP A 108 -0.23 -13.04 -36.53
C ASP A 108 0.39 -11.63 -36.59
N THR A 109 -0.47 -10.64 -36.85
CA THR A 109 -0.15 -9.21 -36.76
C THR A 109 -0.95 -8.49 -35.67
N VAL A 110 -1.79 -9.21 -34.92
CA VAL A 110 -2.79 -8.68 -33.99
C VAL A 110 -2.66 -9.40 -32.63
N PRO A 111 -2.73 -8.69 -31.49
CA PRO A 111 -2.69 -9.32 -30.17
C PRO A 111 -3.84 -10.29 -29.92
N THR A 112 -3.57 -11.34 -29.15
CA THR A 112 -4.57 -12.32 -28.72
C THR A 112 -5.32 -11.78 -27.50
N LEU A 113 -6.62 -11.50 -27.63
CA LEU A 113 -7.45 -10.97 -26.54
C LEU A 113 -8.33 -12.04 -25.87
N LEU A 114 -8.51 -13.18 -26.55
CA LEU A 114 -9.09 -14.41 -25.98
C LEU A 114 -8.14 -15.58 -26.23
N TYR A 115 -7.60 -16.17 -25.16
CA TYR A 115 -6.77 -17.36 -25.22
C TYR A 115 -7.44 -18.54 -24.50
N VAL A 116 -7.53 -19.69 -25.16
CA VAL A 116 -8.05 -20.94 -24.60
C VAL A 116 -7.05 -22.06 -24.91
N ARG A 117 -6.40 -22.60 -23.88
CA ARG A 117 -5.44 -23.71 -24.03
C ARG A 117 -6.15 -25.04 -24.35
N GLY A 118 -7.31 -25.27 -23.74
CA GLY A 118 -8.18 -26.41 -24.05
C GLY A 118 -9.09 -26.12 -25.24
N GLY A 119 -10.33 -26.61 -25.15
CA GLY A 119 -11.35 -26.46 -26.18
C GLY A 119 -12.54 -25.60 -25.75
N VAL A 120 -13.55 -25.54 -26.62
CA VAL A 120 -14.80 -24.80 -26.38
C VAL A 120 -15.96 -25.76 -26.16
N VAL A 121 -16.74 -25.53 -25.10
CA VAL A 121 -18.01 -26.20 -24.82
C VAL A 121 -19.14 -25.26 -25.19
N PHE A 122 -19.69 -25.46 -26.39
CA PHE A 122 -20.79 -24.65 -26.91
C PHE A 122 -22.14 -24.99 -26.24
N PRO A 123 -22.99 -23.99 -25.95
CA PRO A 123 -24.33 -24.23 -25.40
C PRO A 123 -25.32 -24.76 -26.46
N PRO A 124 -26.48 -25.31 -26.07
CA PRO A 124 -27.55 -25.66 -27.00
C PRO A 124 -28.39 -24.46 -27.48
N THR A 125 -28.15 -23.26 -26.92
CA THR A 125 -28.90 -22.03 -27.19
C THR A 125 -28.19 -21.16 -28.24
N ALA A 126 -28.96 -20.44 -29.05
CA ALA A 126 -28.41 -19.52 -30.06
C ALA A 126 -27.88 -18.23 -29.38
N VAL A 127 -26.59 -18.21 -29.04
CA VAL A 127 -25.93 -17.12 -28.32
C VAL A 127 -24.54 -16.82 -28.92
N ASN A 128 -24.02 -15.61 -28.72
CA ASN A 128 -22.75 -15.17 -29.31
C ASN A 128 -21.78 -14.63 -28.26
N LEU A 129 -20.64 -15.28 -28.10
CA LEU A 129 -19.50 -14.72 -27.36
C LEU A 129 -18.67 -13.87 -28.33
N LYS A 130 -18.56 -12.56 -28.09
CA LYS A 130 -17.93 -11.65 -29.03
C LYS A 130 -16.60 -11.12 -28.48
N VAL A 131 -15.53 -11.31 -29.24
CA VAL A 131 -14.21 -10.70 -28.96
C VAL A 131 -14.16 -9.35 -29.68
N LEU A 132 -14.03 -8.30 -28.88
CA LEU A 132 -14.10 -6.90 -29.30
C LEU A 132 -12.70 -6.29 -29.48
N ASN A 133 -12.65 -4.97 -29.69
CA ASN A 133 -11.45 -4.15 -29.89
C ASN A 133 -10.38 -4.69 -30.85
N GLY A 134 -10.85 -5.41 -31.89
CA GLY A 134 -9.99 -5.91 -32.96
C GLY A 134 -9.13 -7.11 -32.57
N GLY A 135 -9.41 -7.77 -31.45
CA GLY A 135 -8.61 -8.87 -30.92
C GLY A 135 -8.70 -10.19 -31.69
N TYR A 136 -7.59 -10.93 -31.69
CA TYR A 136 -7.55 -12.32 -32.15
C TYR A 136 -7.90 -13.31 -31.03
N THR A 137 -8.43 -14.47 -31.44
CA THR A 137 -8.74 -15.61 -30.59
C THR A 137 -7.74 -16.74 -30.83
N LYS A 138 -7.35 -17.47 -29.79
CA LYS A 138 -6.57 -18.71 -29.88
C LYS A 138 -7.27 -19.84 -29.13
N ILE A 139 -7.44 -21.00 -29.75
CA ILE A 139 -8.03 -22.19 -29.14
C ILE A 139 -7.13 -23.40 -29.44
N GLY A 140 -6.65 -24.08 -28.40
CA GLY A 140 -5.70 -25.19 -28.54
C GLY A 140 -6.34 -26.49 -29.02
N ASP A 141 -7.51 -26.87 -28.50
CA ASP A 141 -8.20 -28.08 -28.95
C ASP A 141 -9.06 -27.82 -30.19
N THR A 142 -8.41 -27.95 -31.34
CA THR A 142 -9.01 -27.77 -32.67
C THR A 142 -10.09 -28.80 -33.03
N ALA A 143 -10.28 -29.87 -32.26
CA ALA A 143 -11.37 -30.82 -32.47
C ALA A 143 -12.72 -30.30 -31.93
N THR A 144 -12.70 -29.25 -31.09
CA THR A 144 -13.91 -28.74 -30.40
C THR A 144 -14.67 -27.64 -31.15
N TYR A 145 -14.20 -27.21 -32.33
CA TYR A 145 -14.85 -26.16 -33.10
C TYR A 145 -14.72 -26.35 -34.62
N THR A 146 -15.41 -25.49 -35.37
CA THR A 146 -15.13 -25.21 -36.79
C THR A 146 -15.06 -23.70 -36.96
N ALA A 147 -14.04 -23.19 -37.66
CA ALA A 147 -13.81 -21.75 -37.79
C ALA A 147 -13.88 -21.29 -39.25
N PHE A 148 -14.28 -20.04 -39.43
CA PHE A 148 -14.55 -19.41 -40.73
C PHE A 148 -14.01 -17.98 -40.76
N ASP A 149 -13.33 -17.63 -41.85
CA ASP A 149 -12.98 -16.26 -42.26
C ASP A 149 -13.70 -15.83 -43.55
N HIS A 150 -14.50 -16.73 -44.14
CA HIS A 150 -15.32 -16.49 -45.32
C HIS A 150 -16.77 -16.94 -45.09
N ASP A 151 -17.72 -16.25 -45.72
CA ASP A 151 -19.13 -16.63 -45.74
C ASP A 151 -19.44 -17.76 -46.74
N GLN A 152 -20.71 -18.16 -46.82
CA GLN A 152 -21.21 -19.17 -47.74
C GLN A 152 -21.04 -18.83 -49.25
N ASN A 153 -20.75 -17.57 -49.58
CA ASN A 153 -20.51 -17.07 -50.93
C ASN A 153 -19.00 -16.89 -51.22
N ASN A 154 -18.12 -17.32 -50.30
CA ASN A 154 -16.68 -17.06 -50.33
C ASN A 154 -16.33 -15.55 -50.29
N ALA A 155 -17.15 -14.72 -49.65
CA ALA A 155 -16.80 -13.35 -49.30
C ALA A 155 -16.10 -13.31 -47.93
N LEU A 156 -15.04 -12.51 -47.80
CA LEU A 156 -14.29 -12.36 -46.55
C LEU A 156 -15.16 -11.73 -45.45
N ILE A 157 -15.06 -12.26 -44.23
CA ILE A 157 -15.78 -11.78 -43.04
C ILE A 157 -14.85 -11.56 -41.84
N ASN A 158 -15.39 -10.97 -40.78
CA ASN A 158 -14.80 -11.14 -39.45
C ASN A 158 -14.92 -12.60 -39.02
N TYR A 159 -13.97 -13.11 -38.24
CA TYR A 159 -13.96 -14.54 -37.93
C TYR A 159 -15.18 -14.99 -37.12
N SER A 160 -15.65 -16.20 -37.41
CA SER A 160 -16.66 -16.92 -36.66
C SER A 160 -16.17 -18.32 -36.32
N ILE A 161 -16.48 -18.79 -35.12
CA ILE A 161 -16.07 -20.08 -34.56
C ILE A 161 -17.33 -20.74 -33.98
N VAL A 162 -17.70 -21.90 -34.50
CA VAL A 162 -18.99 -22.57 -34.26
C VAL A 162 -18.78 -24.01 -33.79
N PRO A 163 -19.82 -24.72 -33.31
CA PRO A 163 -19.73 -26.15 -32.99
C PRO A 163 -19.17 -27.00 -34.14
N PRO A 164 -18.48 -28.11 -33.85
CA PRO A 164 -17.89 -28.98 -34.87
C PRO A 164 -18.89 -29.42 -35.96
N GLY A 165 -18.51 -29.22 -37.22
CA GLY A 165 -19.36 -29.56 -38.37
C GLY A 165 -20.50 -28.56 -38.65
N GLY A 166 -20.57 -27.46 -37.92
CA GLY A 166 -21.44 -26.32 -38.25
C GLY A 166 -21.02 -25.61 -39.53
N THR A 167 -21.92 -24.79 -40.06
CA THR A 167 -21.64 -23.79 -41.11
C THR A 167 -21.37 -22.41 -40.49
N VAL A 168 -20.85 -21.46 -41.27
CA VAL A 168 -20.60 -20.06 -40.86
C VAL A 168 -21.82 -19.34 -40.26
N ASN A 169 -23.06 -19.78 -40.56
CA ASN A 169 -24.29 -19.20 -40.02
C ASN A 169 -24.80 -19.91 -38.75
N THR A 170 -24.05 -20.88 -38.22
CA THR A 170 -24.45 -21.66 -37.05
C THR A 170 -24.45 -20.78 -35.81
N ASN A 171 -25.45 -20.96 -34.95
CA ASN A 171 -25.45 -20.41 -33.60
C ASN A 171 -25.66 -21.58 -32.61
N PRO A 172 -24.98 -21.59 -31.45
CA PRO A 172 -24.09 -20.54 -30.91
C PRO A 172 -22.79 -20.37 -31.68
N GLN A 173 -22.08 -19.28 -31.42
CA GLN A 173 -20.76 -18.99 -31.97
C GLN A 173 -19.89 -18.17 -31.00
N ILE A 174 -18.58 -18.18 -31.25
CA ILE A 174 -17.65 -17.12 -30.85
C ILE A 174 -17.35 -16.29 -32.11
N SER A 175 -17.33 -14.96 -32.03
CA SER A 175 -17.09 -14.09 -33.20
C SER A 175 -16.17 -12.90 -32.89
N GLY A 176 -15.42 -12.44 -33.89
CA GLY A 176 -14.52 -11.29 -33.78
C GLY A 176 -15.04 -9.98 -34.41
N THR A 177 -14.31 -8.89 -34.20
CA THR A 177 -14.51 -7.62 -34.95
C THR A 177 -13.53 -7.40 -36.10
N VAL A 178 -12.68 -8.39 -36.38
CA VAL A 178 -11.68 -8.39 -37.47
C VAL A 178 -11.64 -9.76 -38.16
N THR A 179 -11.04 -9.84 -39.34
CA THR A 179 -10.71 -11.11 -39.99
C THR A 179 -9.53 -11.79 -39.30
N GLN A 180 -9.68 -13.09 -39.02
CA GLN A 180 -8.62 -13.98 -38.55
C GLN A 180 -8.84 -15.35 -39.22
N THR A 181 -7.79 -15.95 -39.78
CA THR A 181 -7.95 -17.22 -40.51
C THR A 181 -8.19 -18.41 -39.56
N PRO A 182 -8.91 -19.46 -40.00
CA PRO A 182 -9.08 -20.70 -39.22
C PRO A 182 -7.74 -21.33 -38.78
N ALA A 183 -6.71 -21.22 -39.63
CA ALA A 183 -5.35 -21.66 -39.33
C ALA A 183 -4.70 -20.82 -38.22
N SER A 184 -4.87 -19.50 -38.22
CA SER A 184 -4.40 -18.64 -37.13
C SER A 184 -5.08 -19.02 -35.80
N ILE A 185 -6.40 -19.21 -35.77
CA ILE A 185 -7.15 -19.51 -34.54
C ILE A 185 -6.62 -20.79 -33.85
N GLY A 186 -6.28 -21.81 -34.65
CA GLY A 186 -5.72 -23.08 -34.16
C GLY A 186 -4.20 -23.14 -34.10
N THR A 187 -3.48 -22.03 -34.33
CA THR A 187 -2.00 -22.03 -34.27
C THR A 187 -1.53 -22.22 -32.82
N PRO A 188 -0.71 -23.25 -32.52
CA PRO A 188 -0.19 -23.45 -31.17
C PRO A 188 0.63 -22.24 -30.69
N VAL A 189 0.29 -21.74 -29.50
CA VAL A 189 1.02 -20.65 -28.86
C VAL A 189 2.15 -21.22 -27.99
N PRO A 190 3.41 -20.79 -28.15
CA PRO A 190 4.52 -21.27 -27.33
C PRO A 190 4.44 -20.74 -25.89
N SER A 191 4.96 -21.52 -24.94
CA SER A 191 5.02 -21.14 -23.51
C SER A 191 5.86 -19.91 -23.23
N SER A 192 6.72 -19.46 -24.16
CA SER A 192 7.45 -18.20 -24.08
C SER A 192 6.59 -16.94 -24.31
N LEU A 193 5.30 -17.11 -24.63
CA LEU A 193 4.33 -16.02 -24.73
C LEU A 193 3.22 -16.13 -23.67
N ILE A 194 2.83 -17.35 -23.32
CA ILE A 194 1.92 -17.64 -22.19
C ILE A 194 2.15 -19.06 -21.65
N ASP A 195 2.51 -19.15 -20.36
CA ASP A 195 2.63 -20.40 -19.62
C ASP A 195 1.70 -20.36 -18.40
N VAL A 196 0.47 -20.83 -18.58
CA VAL A 196 -0.55 -20.79 -17.52
C VAL A 196 -0.18 -21.69 -16.33
N ASP A 197 0.48 -22.83 -16.54
CA ASP A 197 0.88 -23.70 -15.42
C ASP A 197 2.09 -23.11 -14.69
N GLY A 198 3.06 -22.54 -15.41
CA GLY A 198 4.18 -21.79 -14.84
C GLY A 198 3.72 -20.57 -14.04
N ALA A 199 2.72 -19.84 -14.54
CA ALA A 199 2.12 -18.70 -13.84
C ALA A 199 1.50 -19.13 -12.51
N PHE A 200 0.71 -20.21 -12.49
CA PHE A 200 0.11 -20.72 -11.27
C PHE A 200 1.11 -21.41 -10.33
N ALA A 201 2.26 -21.87 -10.83
CA ALA A 201 3.38 -22.32 -10.00
C ALA A 201 4.07 -21.15 -9.27
N LEU A 202 4.03 -19.93 -9.82
CA LEU A 202 4.44 -18.70 -9.11
C LEU A 202 3.33 -18.21 -8.17
N TYR A 203 2.08 -18.11 -8.65
CA TYR A 203 1.00 -17.47 -7.91
C TYR A 203 0.66 -18.15 -6.58
N ARG A 204 0.71 -19.48 -6.50
CA ARG A 204 0.38 -20.22 -5.27
C ARG A 204 1.33 -19.91 -4.11
N PRO A 205 2.66 -20.09 -4.23
CA PRO A 205 3.58 -19.71 -3.15
C PRO A 205 3.55 -18.20 -2.86
N THR A 206 3.39 -17.33 -3.87
CA THR A 206 3.22 -15.89 -3.64
C THR A 206 1.97 -15.58 -2.81
N ALA A 207 0.80 -16.15 -3.14
CA ALA A 207 -0.43 -15.98 -2.36
C ALA A 207 -0.25 -16.45 -0.91
N THR A 208 0.33 -17.65 -0.72
CA THR A 208 0.60 -18.20 0.62
C THR A 208 1.53 -17.31 1.43
N ALA A 209 2.59 -16.78 0.82
CA ALA A 209 3.55 -15.93 1.52
C ALA A 209 2.98 -14.51 1.78
N LEU A 210 2.14 -13.97 0.88
CA LEU A 210 1.38 -12.73 1.12
C LEU A 210 0.37 -12.89 2.27
N ALA A 211 -0.18 -14.09 2.49
CA ALA A 211 -1.02 -14.39 3.64
C ALA A 211 -0.24 -14.56 4.96
N GLY A 212 1.09 -14.62 4.91
CA GLY A 212 1.99 -14.66 6.07
C GLY A 212 2.48 -13.28 6.53
N CYS A 213 1.95 -12.20 5.97
CA CYS A 213 2.36 -10.83 6.28
C CYS A 213 1.66 -10.31 7.54
N ASP A 214 2.41 -9.63 8.40
CA ASP A 214 1.88 -9.02 9.62
C ASP A 214 0.85 -7.93 9.29
N GLU A 215 -0.28 -7.97 9.99
CA GLU A 215 -1.36 -6.97 9.87
C GLU A 215 -0.87 -5.62 10.40
N ASN A 216 -0.96 -4.57 9.58
CA ASN A 216 -0.57 -3.21 9.96
C ASN A 216 -1.69 -2.17 9.74
N VAL A 217 -2.85 -2.59 9.22
CA VAL A 217 -4.06 -1.76 9.12
C VAL A 217 -5.00 -2.05 10.28
N LEU A 218 -5.30 -1.03 11.08
CA LEU A 218 -6.29 -1.13 12.16
C LEU A 218 -7.71 -0.83 11.66
N LEU A 219 -8.63 -1.77 11.83
CA LEU A 219 -10.05 -1.53 11.60
C LEU A 219 -10.61 -0.59 12.68
N THR A 220 -11.25 0.51 12.24
CA THR A 220 -11.88 1.49 13.14
C THR A 220 -13.35 1.74 12.79
N ASP A 221 -14.11 2.30 13.74
CA ASP A 221 -15.46 2.80 13.53
C ASP A 221 -15.48 4.21 12.91
N ALA A 222 -16.67 4.80 12.77
CA ALA A 222 -16.84 6.15 12.22
C ALA A 222 -16.13 7.24 13.04
N ASN A 223 -15.91 7.02 14.34
CA ASN A 223 -15.25 7.93 15.28
C ASN A 223 -13.74 7.67 15.41
N GLY A 224 -13.21 6.63 14.76
CA GLY A 224 -11.81 6.22 14.88
C GLY A 224 -11.53 5.26 16.05
N ALA A 225 -12.55 4.76 16.75
CA ALA A 225 -12.38 3.76 17.80
C ALA A 225 -12.08 2.38 17.18
N PRO A 226 -11.13 1.59 17.74
CA PRO A 226 -10.81 0.26 17.23
C PRO A 226 -12.01 -0.70 17.26
N ILE A 227 -12.18 -1.50 16.21
CA ILE A 227 -13.24 -2.52 16.13
C ILE A 227 -12.79 -3.81 16.84
N THR A 228 -13.62 -4.33 17.74
CA THR A 228 -13.41 -5.63 18.39
C THR A 228 -13.54 -6.77 17.39
N ARG A 229 -12.57 -7.69 17.39
CA ARG A 229 -12.52 -8.87 16.54
C ARG A 229 -12.70 -10.17 17.35
N PRO A 230 -13.27 -11.25 16.78
CA PRO A 230 -13.83 -11.33 15.42
C PRO A 230 -15.13 -10.54 15.28
N ILE A 231 -15.36 -9.99 14.08
CA ILE A 231 -16.61 -9.34 13.72
C ILE A 231 -17.71 -10.41 13.59
N THR A 232 -18.72 -10.36 14.47
CA THR A 232 -19.79 -11.38 14.56
C THR A 232 -21.18 -10.85 14.20
N SER A 233 -21.29 -9.59 13.77
CA SER A 233 -22.53 -8.94 13.35
C SER A 233 -22.28 -7.92 12.24
N PRO A 234 -23.28 -7.61 11.39
CA PRO A 234 -23.13 -6.65 10.28
C PRO A 234 -22.56 -5.30 10.73
N THR A 235 -21.42 -4.92 10.17
CA THR A 235 -20.60 -3.77 10.62
C THR A 235 -20.08 -2.96 9.43
N SER A 236 -20.02 -1.63 9.57
CA SER A 236 -19.24 -0.75 8.67
C SER A 236 -17.88 -0.47 9.28
N VAL A 237 -16.80 -0.64 8.52
CA VAL A 237 -15.42 -0.48 8.98
C VAL A 237 -14.72 0.66 8.24
N TYR A 238 -13.73 1.28 8.89
CA TYR A 238 -12.98 2.40 8.34
C TYR A 238 -11.48 2.08 8.33
N LEU A 239 -10.84 2.33 7.18
CA LEU A 239 -9.40 2.12 6.97
C LEU A 239 -8.67 3.46 6.86
N THR A 240 -7.62 3.63 7.66
CA THR A 240 -6.58 4.65 7.44
C THR A 240 -5.34 3.92 6.98
N LEU A 241 -4.80 4.29 5.82
CA LEU A 241 -3.59 3.68 5.26
C LEU A 241 -2.37 4.55 5.58
N THR A 242 -1.26 3.90 5.93
CA THR A 242 0.05 4.52 6.14
C THR A 242 0.71 4.75 4.78
N PRO A 243 1.03 6.01 4.40
CA PRO A 243 1.69 6.30 3.13
C PRO A 243 3.06 5.63 3.00
N GLY A 244 3.43 5.24 1.78
CA GLY A 244 4.80 4.76 1.46
C GLY A 244 5.05 3.28 1.77
N VAL A 245 4.11 2.56 2.37
CA VAL A 245 4.25 1.13 2.73
C VAL A 245 3.15 0.27 2.12
N THR A 246 3.41 -1.04 2.05
CA THR A 246 2.32 -2.02 1.85
C THR A 246 1.47 -2.06 3.11
N ASN A 247 0.20 -1.75 2.96
CA ASN A 247 -0.80 -1.82 3.99
C ASN A 247 -1.41 -3.23 3.96
N VAL A 248 -1.50 -3.90 5.11
CA VAL A 248 -1.94 -5.29 5.24
C VAL A 248 -3.13 -5.34 6.21
N LEU A 249 -4.25 -5.85 5.71
CA LEU A 249 -5.45 -6.19 6.45
C LEU A 249 -5.69 -7.70 6.36
N ASN A 250 -5.82 -8.39 7.48
CA ASN A 250 -6.01 -9.83 7.55
C ASN A 250 -7.43 -10.14 8.04
N LEU A 251 -8.27 -10.76 7.22
CA LEU A 251 -9.65 -11.13 7.55
C LEU A 251 -9.85 -12.66 7.54
N THR A 252 -10.80 -13.14 8.33
CA THR A 252 -11.44 -14.44 8.07
C THR A 252 -12.60 -14.27 7.08
N ALA A 253 -12.92 -15.32 6.31
CA ALA A 253 -14.10 -15.32 5.44
C ALA A 253 -15.41 -15.06 6.21
N ALA A 254 -15.47 -15.46 7.48
CA ALA A 254 -16.58 -15.17 8.38
C ALA A 254 -16.70 -13.67 8.70
N GLU A 255 -15.58 -12.99 9.01
CA GLU A 255 -15.56 -11.55 9.23
C GLU A 255 -15.91 -10.76 7.96
N LEU A 256 -15.36 -11.15 6.79
CA LEU A 256 -15.74 -10.53 5.52
C LEU A 256 -17.25 -10.65 5.27
N GLY A 257 -17.86 -11.79 5.62
CA GLY A 257 -19.31 -11.98 5.56
C GLY A 257 -20.12 -11.17 6.59
N GLN A 258 -19.48 -10.45 7.51
CA GLN A 258 -20.10 -9.51 8.47
C GLN A 258 -19.72 -8.05 8.20
N ILE A 259 -18.89 -7.74 7.20
CA ILE A 259 -18.60 -6.36 6.81
C ILE A 259 -19.57 -5.96 5.70
N ASN A 260 -20.37 -4.92 5.94
CA ASN A 260 -21.30 -4.37 4.95
C ASN A 260 -20.67 -3.25 4.12
N GLU A 261 -19.72 -2.52 4.70
CA GLU A 261 -19.06 -1.38 4.08
C GLU A 261 -17.63 -1.22 4.61
N ILE A 262 -16.71 -0.88 3.71
CA ILE A 262 -15.34 -0.47 3.98
C ILE A 262 -15.21 0.98 3.51
N THR A 263 -15.01 1.92 4.43
CA THR A 263 -14.74 3.33 4.10
C THR A 263 -13.25 3.62 4.18
N TYR A 264 -12.68 4.08 3.08
CA TYR A 264 -11.27 4.44 2.95
C TYR A 264 -11.07 5.90 3.34
N ARG A 265 -10.40 6.16 4.46
CA ARG A 265 -9.98 7.51 4.91
C ARG A 265 -8.71 7.97 4.18
N THR A 266 -7.85 7.02 3.81
CA THR A 266 -6.71 7.22 2.90
C THR A 266 -6.94 6.36 1.66
N ALA A 267 -6.82 6.95 0.47
CA ALA A 267 -6.94 6.23 -0.79
C ALA A 267 -5.68 5.39 -1.08
N PRO A 268 -5.80 4.13 -1.53
CA PRO A 268 -4.68 3.34 -2.04
C PRO A 268 -3.98 4.00 -3.23
N THR A 269 -2.66 3.84 -3.32
CA THR A 269 -1.83 4.31 -4.45
C THR A 269 -0.71 3.32 -4.78
N ALA A 270 0.01 3.52 -5.88
CA ALA A 270 1.14 2.65 -6.26
C ALA A 270 2.23 2.53 -5.17
N SER A 271 2.45 3.58 -4.37
CA SER A 271 3.36 3.58 -3.21
C SER A 271 2.66 3.39 -1.87
N THR A 272 1.33 3.25 -1.87
CA THR A 272 0.51 2.98 -0.67
C THR A 272 -0.51 1.87 -1.02
N PRO A 273 -0.06 0.68 -1.45
CA PRO A 273 -0.97 -0.39 -1.85
C PRO A 273 -1.59 -1.06 -0.64
N LEU A 274 -2.78 -1.64 -0.84
CA LEU A 274 -3.51 -2.40 0.17
C LEU A 274 -3.59 -3.88 -0.22
N LEU A 275 -3.03 -4.73 0.63
CA LEU A 275 -3.21 -6.17 0.65
C LEU A 275 -4.31 -6.52 1.65
N ILE A 276 -5.39 -7.14 1.17
CA ILE A 276 -6.44 -7.72 2.02
C ILE A 276 -6.37 -9.24 1.91
N ASN A 277 -5.80 -9.88 2.92
CA ASN A 277 -5.77 -11.34 3.01
C ASN A 277 -7.10 -11.85 3.55
N VAL A 278 -7.69 -12.85 2.90
CA VAL A 278 -8.91 -13.53 3.36
C VAL A 278 -8.62 -15.00 3.59
N SER A 279 -8.86 -15.46 4.81
CA SER A 279 -8.60 -16.84 5.24
C SER A 279 -9.86 -17.70 5.25
N GLY A 280 -9.74 -18.90 4.68
CA GLY A 280 -10.83 -19.87 4.51
C GLY A 280 -11.66 -19.68 3.22
N ASP A 281 -12.54 -20.64 2.95
CA ASP A 281 -13.51 -20.58 1.86
C ASP A 281 -14.55 -19.48 2.10
N TYR A 282 -14.90 -18.72 1.07
CA TYR A 282 -15.86 -17.61 1.15
C TYR A 282 -17.14 -17.90 0.37
N SER A 283 -18.29 -17.56 0.97
CA SER A 283 -19.61 -17.60 0.34
C SER A 283 -20.49 -16.49 0.91
N GLY A 284 -20.70 -15.39 0.16
CA GLY A 284 -21.47 -14.25 0.66
C GLY A 284 -21.54 -13.03 -0.26
N THR A 285 -22.02 -11.92 0.30
CA THR A 285 -22.16 -10.63 -0.38
C THR A 285 -20.93 -9.74 -0.19
N PHE A 286 -20.45 -9.11 -1.25
CA PHE A 286 -19.29 -8.21 -1.16
C PHE A 286 -19.64 -6.87 -0.50
N PRO A 287 -18.81 -6.33 0.42
CA PRO A 287 -19.06 -5.04 1.06
C PRO A 287 -19.04 -3.87 0.06
N ASN A 288 -19.79 -2.81 0.38
CA ASN A 288 -19.62 -1.50 -0.26
C ASN A 288 -18.21 -0.95 0.01
N GLN A 289 -17.63 -0.25 -0.96
CA GLN A 289 -16.29 0.34 -0.82
C GLN A 289 -16.36 1.85 -1.07
N ALA A 290 -16.39 2.62 0.01
CA ALA A 290 -16.57 4.07 -0.03
C ALA A 290 -15.22 4.81 0.02
N GLY A 291 -15.04 5.80 -0.85
CA GLY A 291 -13.79 6.58 -0.95
C GLY A 291 -12.75 6.02 -1.92
N VAL A 292 -13.09 4.96 -2.65
CA VAL A 292 -12.31 4.34 -3.73
C VAL A 292 -13.20 4.09 -4.95
N SER A 293 -12.57 3.87 -6.11
CA SER A 293 -13.19 3.46 -7.38
C SER A 293 -12.10 2.83 -8.27
N GLY A 294 -12.40 2.53 -9.54
CA GLY A 294 -11.43 2.06 -10.54
C GLY A 294 -10.11 2.88 -10.64
N GLY A 295 -10.09 4.14 -10.19
CA GLY A 295 -8.85 4.92 -10.07
C GLY A 295 -7.88 4.49 -8.94
N GLN A 296 -8.36 3.71 -7.97
CA GLN A 296 -7.61 3.14 -6.84
C GLN A 296 -7.52 1.61 -6.90
N ALA A 297 -8.45 0.96 -7.61
CA ALA A 297 -8.53 -0.48 -7.77
C ALA A 297 -7.20 -1.16 -8.21
N PRO A 298 -6.37 -0.57 -9.10
CA PRO A 298 -5.04 -1.10 -9.43
C PRO A 298 -4.07 -1.28 -8.24
N TYR A 299 -4.38 -0.73 -7.07
CA TYR A 299 -3.54 -0.75 -5.88
C TYR A 299 -4.15 -1.54 -4.71
N ILE A 300 -5.23 -2.29 -4.95
CA ILE A 300 -5.90 -3.15 -3.97
C ILE A 300 -5.79 -4.61 -4.43
N LEU A 301 -5.30 -5.50 -3.56
CA LEU A 301 -5.23 -6.95 -3.80
C LEU A 301 -6.06 -7.71 -2.76
N TRP A 302 -7.08 -8.45 -3.21
CA TRP A 302 -7.85 -9.38 -2.41
C TRP A 302 -7.26 -10.80 -2.52
N ASN A 303 -6.46 -11.19 -1.53
CA ASN A 303 -5.70 -12.45 -1.53
C ASN A 303 -6.45 -13.56 -0.77
N PHE A 304 -7.06 -14.49 -1.51
CA PHE A 304 -7.74 -15.67 -0.98
C PHE A 304 -6.81 -16.89 -0.96
N ALA A 305 -5.62 -16.75 -0.37
CA ALA A 305 -4.53 -17.72 -0.49
C ALA A 305 -4.87 -19.15 -0.02
N SER A 306 -5.70 -19.27 1.01
CA SER A 306 -6.09 -20.54 1.64
C SER A 306 -7.45 -21.07 1.16
N ALA A 307 -8.16 -20.32 0.31
CA ALA A 307 -9.47 -20.73 -0.19
C ALA A 307 -9.35 -21.80 -1.29
N SER A 308 -10.22 -22.80 -1.20
CA SER A 308 -10.54 -23.74 -2.27
C SER A 308 -11.76 -23.29 -3.08
N THR A 309 -12.62 -22.46 -2.49
CA THR A 309 -13.79 -21.85 -3.14
C THR A 309 -13.98 -20.39 -2.71
N VAL A 310 -14.34 -19.54 -3.66
CA VAL A 310 -14.75 -18.15 -3.43
C VAL A 310 -16.03 -17.92 -4.22
N THR A 311 -17.18 -17.96 -3.54
CA THR A 311 -18.48 -17.67 -4.13
C THR A 311 -18.93 -16.30 -3.66
N VAL A 312 -19.12 -15.36 -4.57
CA VAL A 312 -19.71 -14.07 -4.26
C VAL A 312 -21.10 -14.03 -4.90
N ASN A 313 -22.13 -13.85 -4.07
CA ASN A 313 -23.54 -14.08 -4.42
C ASN A 313 -24.43 -12.83 -4.31
N GLY A 314 -23.82 -11.65 -4.21
CA GLY A 314 -24.48 -10.35 -4.14
C GLY A 314 -23.53 -9.27 -3.59
N GLY A 315 -24.08 -8.10 -3.25
CA GLY A 315 -23.30 -6.98 -2.71
C GLY A 315 -22.80 -5.99 -3.77
N ALA A 316 -21.86 -5.13 -3.38
CA ALA A 316 -21.35 -4.03 -4.22
C ALA A 316 -20.27 -4.50 -5.22
N ALA A 317 -19.72 -3.55 -5.98
CA ALA A 317 -18.57 -3.82 -6.86
C ALA A 317 -17.32 -4.08 -6.01
N MET A 318 -16.44 -4.97 -6.48
CA MET A 318 -15.14 -5.17 -5.86
C MET A 318 -14.10 -4.28 -6.53
N GLU A 319 -13.80 -3.16 -5.89
CA GLU A 319 -12.56 -2.42 -6.08
C GLU A 319 -11.36 -3.31 -5.75
N GLY A 320 -10.55 -3.63 -6.76
CA GLY A 320 -9.30 -4.37 -6.60
C GLY A 320 -9.20 -5.65 -7.42
N THR A 321 -8.01 -6.23 -7.38
CA THR A 321 -7.71 -7.53 -8.01
C THR A 321 -8.15 -8.70 -7.12
N LEU A 322 -8.88 -9.66 -7.71
CA LEU A 322 -9.22 -10.93 -7.09
C LEU A 322 -8.09 -11.94 -7.30
N TYR A 323 -7.36 -12.27 -6.23
CA TYR A 323 -6.20 -13.15 -6.27
C TYR A 323 -6.48 -14.44 -5.48
N ALA A 324 -6.94 -15.47 -6.18
CA ALA A 324 -7.38 -16.74 -5.60
C ALA A 324 -6.84 -17.96 -6.38
N PRO A 325 -5.50 -18.13 -6.53
CA PRO A 325 -4.90 -19.14 -7.41
C PRO A 325 -5.16 -20.60 -7.01
N ASN A 326 -5.70 -20.84 -5.82
CA ASN A 326 -6.13 -22.14 -5.31
C ASN A 326 -7.64 -22.39 -5.43
N ALA A 327 -8.44 -21.34 -5.68
CA ALA A 327 -9.89 -21.41 -5.54
C ALA A 327 -10.63 -21.57 -6.87
N ALA A 328 -11.72 -22.35 -6.83
CA ALA A 328 -12.81 -22.19 -7.78
C ALA A 328 -13.60 -20.91 -7.42
N VAL A 329 -13.52 -19.90 -8.29
CA VAL A 329 -14.17 -18.60 -8.10
C VAL A 329 -15.50 -18.57 -8.86
N SER A 330 -16.56 -18.18 -8.17
CA SER A 330 -17.92 -18.06 -8.71
C SER A 330 -18.49 -16.67 -8.39
N TRP A 331 -18.55 -15.82 -9.39
CA TRP A 331 -19.02 -14.43 -9.29
C TRP A 331 -20.44 -14.33 -9.86
N VAL A 332 -21.45 -14.44 -8.99
CA VAL A 332 -22.86 -14.60 -9.37
C VAL A 332 -23.73 -13.55 -8.67
N GLN A 333 -24.68 -12.92 -9.39
CA GLN A 333 -25.67 -12.00 -8.78
C GLN A 333 -25.08 -10.74 -8.07
N THR A 334 -23.79 -10.47 -8.29
CA THR A 334 -22.96 -9.37 -7.77
C THR A 334 -23.04 -8.09 -8.61
N ASN A 335 -22.20 -7.08 -8.31
CA ASN A 335 -21.81 -6.02 -9.26
C ASN A 335 -20.44 -6.38 -9.90
N ASN A 336 -19.75 -5.39 -10.48
CA ASN A 336 -18.49 -5.53 -11.21
C ASN A 336 -17.31 -6.06 -10.37
N ILE A 337 -16.31 -6.58 -11.07
CA ILE A 337 -14.93 -6.75 -10.61
C ILE A 337 -14.11 -5.63 -11.24
N GLU A 338 -13.56 -4.75 -10.43
CA GLU A 338 -12.75 -3.63 -10.85
C GLU A 338 -11.26 -4.02 -10.80
N GLY A 339 -10.84 -4.96 -11.64
CA GLY A 339 -9.43 -5.37 -11.72
C GLY A 339 -9.15 -6.79 -12.21
N ASN A 340 -7.93 -7.28 -11.97
CA ASN A 340 -7.53 -8.61 -12.41
C ASN A 340 -8.32 -9.72 -11.69
N VAL A 341 -8.45 -10.87 -12.37
CA VAL A 341 -8.93 -12.12 -11.78
C VAL A 341 -7.91 -13.23 -12.00
N VAL A 342 -7.38 -13.78 -10.91
CA VAL A 342 -6.46 -14.94 -10.92
C VAL A 342 -7.13 -16.08 -10.14
N ALA A 343 -7.57 -17.13 -10.82
CA ALA A 343 -8.40 -18.19 -10.22
C ALA A 343 -8.02 -19.62 -10.67
N ALA A 344 -8.18 -20.63 -9.82
CA ALA A 344 -7.99 -22.02 -10.27
C ALA A 344 -9.03 -22.42 -11.33
N SER A 345 -10.26 -21.92 -11.22
CA SER A 345 -11.29 -21.90 -12.27
C SER A 345 -12.22 -20.70 -12.03
N PHE A 346 -12.83 -20.16 -13.09
CA PHE A 346 -13.67 -18.95 -12.96
C PHE A 346 -15.06 -19.12 -13.58
N VAL A 347 -16.08 -18.71 -12.84
CA VAL A 347 -17.47 -18.65 -13.29
C VAL A 347 -17.94 -17.21 -13.15
N HIS A 348 -18.24 -16.54 -14.26
CA HIS A 348 -18.84 -15.22 -14.27
C HIS A 348 -20.32 -15.35 -14.67
N GLY A 349 -21.21 -15.14 -13.71
CA GLY A 349 -22.64 -15.41 -13.82
C GLY A 349 -23.02 -16.90 -13.90
N PRO A 350 -24.29 -17.25 -14.17
CA PRO A 350 -25.40 -16.34 -14.44
C PRO A 350 -25.96 -15.70 -13.17
N GLY A 351 -26.13 -14.38 -13.21
CA GLY A 351 -26.93 -13.63 -12.23
C GLY A 351 -28.40 -13.50 -12.61
N ASN A 352 -29.20 -12.92 -11.72
CA ASN A 352 -30.58 -12.56 -12.02
C ASN A 352 -30.57 -11.39 -13.03
N LEU A 353 -31.24 -11.55 -14.18
CA LEU A 353 -30.96 -10.81 -15.44
C LEU A 353 -31.45 -9.34 -15.48
N GLY A 354 -31.17 -8.55 -14.43
CA GLY A 354 -31.60 -7.15 -14.32
C GLY A 354 -30.58 -6.12 -14.81
N GLN A 355 -29.28 -6.40 -14.69
CA GLN A 355 -28.16 -5.52 -15.05
C GLN A 355 -27.01 -6.35 -15.61
N VAL A 356 -26.27 -5.78 -16.58
CA VAL A 356 -24.99 -6.34 -17.04
C VAL A 356 -23.95 -6.11 -15.94
N ARG A 357 -23.10 -7.11 -15.68
CA ARG A 357 -21.97 -7.00 -14.74
C ARG A 357 -20.68 -7.26 -15.51
N GLU A 358 -19.61 -6.63 -15.06
CA GLU A 358 -18.42 -6.44 -15.90
C GLU A 358 -17.15 -6.78 -15.11
N VAL A 359 -16.16 -7.36 -15.77
CA VAL A 359 -14.76 -7.33 -15.30
C VAL A 359 -14.07 -6.17 -15.99
N HIS A 360 -13.91 -5.04 -15.28
CA HIS A 360 -13.25 -3.83 -15.75
C HIS A 360 -11.73 -4.03 -15.81
N ASP A 361 -11.09 -3.42 -16.81
CA ASP A 361 -9.66 -3.60 -17.05
C ASP A 361 -8.80 -2.64 -16.22
N PHE A 362 -8.81 -2.84 -14.90
CA PHE A 362 -7.97 -2.14 -13.92
C PHE A 362 -6.84 -3.05 -13.39
N PRO A 363 -5.82 -3.38 -14.22
CA PRO A 363 -4.80 -4.34 -13.85
C PRO A 363 -3.96 -3.86 -12.66
N PHE A 364 -3.53 -4.80 -11.81
CA PHE A 364 -2.76 -4.52 -10.60
C PHE A 364 -1.43 -3.83 -10.94
N ALA A 365 -1.25 -2.61 -10.43
CA ALA A 365 -0.20 -1.67 -10.79
C ALA A 365 0.62 -1.19 -9.58
N ALA A 366 0.78 -2.05 -8.58
CA ALA A 366 1.67 -1.84 -7.44
C ALA A 366 2.66 -3.00 -7.26
N GLU A 367 3.63 -2.80 -6.37
CA GLU A 367 4.44 -3.87 -5.78
C GLU A 367 4.07 -4.00 -4.30
N LEU A 368 3.87 -5.23 -3.84
CA LEU A 368 3.65 -5.56 -2.43
C LEU A 368 4.97 -5.98 -1.81
N SER A 369 5.21 -5.57 -0.56
CA SER A 369 6.31 -6.05 0.25
C SER A 369 5.85 -6.35 1.68
N CYS A 370 6.25 -7.50 2.18
CA CYS A 370 6.08 -7.95 3.56
C CYS A 370 7.42 -8.18 4.25
N GLN A 371 8.52 -7.79 3.61
CA GLN A 371 9.60 -7.21 4.38
C GLN A 371 8.97 -6.08 5.21
N SER A 372 9.31 -5.99 6.50
CA SER A 372 9.27 -4.70 7.15
C SER A 372 9.98 -3.73 6.20
N ALA A 373 9.30 -2.67 5.75
CA ALA A 373 10.04 -1.59 5.11
C ALA A 373 11.21 -1.24 6.04
N PRO A 374 12.40 -0.87 5.53
CA PRO A 374 13.30 -0.06 6.31
C PRO A 374 12.51 1.23 6.58
N LEU A 375 11.77 1.22 7.69
CA LEU A 375 11.14 2.39 8.26
C LEU A 375 12.32 3.31 8.56
N ASP A 376 12.30 4.53 8.02
CA ASP A 376 13.45 5.43 8.16
C ASP A 376 13.86 5.54 9.63
N ASP A 377 15.17 5.49 9.89
CA ASP A 377 15.68 5.62 11.25
C ASP A 377 15.27 7.00 11.81
N PRO A 378 14.77 7.07 13.06
CA PRO A 378 14.22 8.30 13.61
C PRO A 378 15.23 9.45 13.58
N ILE A 379 14.70 10.66 13.42
CA ILE A 379 15.48 11.89 13.37
C ILE A 379 15.34 12.60 14.72
N LEU A 380 16.45 12.81 15.41
CA LEU A 380 16.53 13.52 16.69
C LEU A 380 17.17 14.90 16.52
N SER A 381 16.52 15.91 17.08
CA SER A 381 17.06 17.26 17.28
C SER A 381 17.04 17.64 18.76
N LEU A 382 18.16 18.11 19.30
CA LEU A 382 18.27 18.69 20.65
C LEU A 382 18.43 20.20 20.54
N VAL A 383 17.56 20.95 21.21
CA VAL A 383 17.50 22.41 21.15
C VAL A 383 17.79 22.99 22.52
N LYS A 384 18.71 23.95 22.57
CA LYS A 384 19.02 24.72 23.78
C LYS A 384 18.41 26.11 23.67
N VAL A 385 17.59 26.48 24.66
CA VAL A 385 17.09 27.84 24.86
C VAL A 385 17.76 28.45 26.10
N VAL A 386 18.06 29.74 26.05
CA VAL A 386 18.75 30.46 27.13
C VAL A 386 18.03 31.78 27.39
N HIS A 387 17.47 31.92 28.59
CA HIS A 387 16.76 33.12 29.06
C HIS A 387 17.70 33.98 29.91
N ASN A 388 18.23 35.03 29.30
CA ASN A 388 19.13 35.99 29.93
C ASN A 388 18.36 37.14 30.61
N SER A 389 18.87 37.63 31.74
CA SER A 389 18.44 38.88 32.37
C SER A 389 19.64 39.68 32.91
N ASP A 390 19.44 40.96 33.21
CA ASP A 390 20.38 41.87 33.91
C ASP A 390 21.88 41.71 33.56
N GLY A 391 22.21 41.88 32.28
CA GLY A 391 23.60 41.92 31.79
C GLY A 391 24.27 40.56 31.58
N SER A 392 23.57 39.45 31.84
CA SER A 392 24.03 38.10 31.46
C SER A 392 24.05 37.90 29.94
N THR A 393 24.97 37.05 29.45
CA THR A 393 25.30 36.94 28.02
C THR A 393 25.30 35.50 27.49
N GLY A 394 24.75 34.54 28.22
CA GLY A 394 24.78 33.12 27.86
C GLY A 394 24.14 32.84 26.50
N GLN A 395 24.77 31.95 25.74
CA GLN A 395 24.39 31.55 24.39
C GLN A 395 24.15 30.03 24.34
N PRO A 396 23.26 29.51 23.47
CA PRO A 396 23.02 28.07 23.34
C PRO A 396 24.29 27.21 23.23
N SER A 397 25.33 27.72 22.56
CA SER A 397 26.62 27.07 22.37
C SER A 397 27.48 26.91 23.63
N ASP A 398 27.17 27.62 24.71
CA ASP A 398 27.87 27.48 26.00
C ASP A 398 27.48 26.20 26.77
N TRP A 399 26.46 25.48 26.28
CA TRP A 399 26.04 24.18 26.77
C TRP A 399 26.27 23.09 25.72
N THR A 400 26.80 21.95 26.16
CA THR A 400 26.81 20.70 25.42
C THR A 400 25.56 19.92 25.77
N LEU A 401 24.74 19.61 24.77
CA LEU A 401 23.59 18.70 24.90
C LEU A 401 24.03 17.28 24.57
N THR A 402 23.46 16.28 25.25
CA THR A 402 23.74 14.87 24.97
C THR A 402 22.48 14.03 25.12
N ALA A 403 22.19 13.20 24.11
CA ALA A 403 21.21 12.13 24.17
C ALA A 403 21.96 10.80 24.05
N SER A 404 21.88 9.97 25.10
CA SER A 404 22.58 8.69 25.20
C SER A 404 21.57 7.54 25.23
N GLY A 405 21.64 6.67 24.23
CA GLY A 405 20.76 5.52 24.04
C GLY A 405 21.44 4.45 23.19
N PRO A 406 20.71 3.80 22.26
CA PRO A 406 21.31 2.94 21.22
C PRO A 406 22.44 3.62 20.45
N ASP A 407 22.25 4.88 20.06
CA ASP A 407 23.30 5.79 19.59
C ASP A 407 23.64 6.87 20.62
N THR A 408 24.64 7.70 20.35
CA THR A 408 24.95 8.89 21.15
C THR A 408 25.01 10.13 20.27
N VAL A 409 24.07 11.05 20.50
CA VAL A 409 24.07 12.40 19.90
C VAL A 409 24.65 13.35 20.93
N THR A 410 25.71 14.10 20.59
CA THR A 410 26.35 15.04 21.52
C THR A 410 27.04 16.19 20.78
N GLY A 411 26.89 17.40 21.30
CA GLY A 411 27.45 18.61 20.70
C GLY A 411 26.93 19.89 21.34
N GLN A 412 27.42 21.04 20.89
CA GLN A 412 27.02 22.34 21.43
C GLN A 412 25.58 22.71 21.02
N GLY A 413 24.86 23.42 21.89
CA GLY A 413 23.51 23.90 21.58
C GLY A 413 23.50 24.78 20.32
N GLY A 414 22.66 24.42 19.35
CA GLY A 414 22.59 25.09 18.04
C GLY A 414 23.66 24.64 17.02
N SER A 415 24.48 23.63 17.33
CA SER A 415 25.38 22.99 16.37
C SER A 415 24.66 21.94 15.51
N ALA A 416 25.21 21.68 14.32
CA ALA A 416 24.69 20.62 13.45
C ALA A 416 24.76 19.23 14.10
N ASP A 417 25.75 18.99 14.97
CA ASP A 417 26.04 17.72 15.64
C ASP A 417 24.90 17.25 16.58
N VAL A 418 23.95 18.14 16.91
CA VAL A 418 22.76 17.83 17.72
C VAL A 418 21.43 18.12 17.01
N THR A 419 21.45 18.46 15.72
CA THR A 419 20.22 18.73 14.94
C THR A 419 20.10 17.78 13.75
N GLN A 420 18.89 17.30 13.47
CA GLN A 420 18.57 16.37 12.40
C GLN A 420 19.48 15.13 12.37
N GLN A 421 19.81 14.58 13.55
CA GLN A 421 20.64 13.39 13.69
C GLN A 421 19.79 12.15 13.47
N VAL A 422 20.15 11.33 12.48
CA VAL A 422 19.55 10.01 12.25
C VAL A 422 20.09 9.05 13.31
N VAL A 423 19.21 8.40 14.06
CA VAL A 423 19.55 7.51 15.17
C VAL A 423 18.66 6.27 15.18
N ALA A 424 19.12 5.17 15.76
CA ALA A 424 18.32 3.96 15.96
C ALA A 424 17.14 4.20 16.93
N PRO A 425 16.01 3.47 16.77
CA PRO A 425 14.86 3.57 17.67
C PRO A 425 15.21 3.15 19.11
N GLY A 426 14.54 3.74 20.10
CA GLY A 426 14.68 3.34 21.49
C GLY A 426 14.63 4.49 22.48
N ASP A 427 15.04 4.21 23.72
CA ASP A 427 15.07 5.17 24.81
C ASP A 427 16.42 5.90 24.85
N TYR A 428 16.37 7.24 24.83
CA TYR A 428 17.52 8.11 24.95
C TYR A 428 17.43 8.91 26.24
N THR A 429 18.46 8.79 27.09
CA THR A 429 18.63 9.64 28.26
C THR A 429 19.24 10.97 27.83
N LEU A 430 18.46 12.03 27.95
CA LEU A 430 18.81 13.40 27.67
C LEU A 430 19.60 14.00 28.85
N SER A 431 20.56 14.87 28.55
CA SER A 431 21.36 15.56 29.54
C SER A 431 22.00 16.80 28.95
N GLU A 432 22.40 17.72 29.82
CA GLU A 432 23.19 18.88 29.43
C GLU A 432 24.37 19.10 30.38
N SER A 433 25.38 19.82 29.89
CA SER A 433 26.48 20.31 30.69
C SER A 433 26.93 21.68 30.18
N GLY A 434 27.31 22.57 31.09
CA GLY A 434 27.80 23.91 30.78
C GLY A 434 28.61 24.47 31.94
N THR A 435 29.45 25.46 31.69
CA THR A 435 30.39 26.03 32.68
C THR A 435 30.05 27.46 33.11
N LEU A 436 29.01 28.07 32.54
CA LEU A 436 28.52 29.38 32.95
C LEU A 436 27.87 29.30 34.34
N PRO A 437 28.33 30.07 35.34
CA PRO A 437 27.67 30.16 36.65
C PRO A 437 26.29 30.82 36.51
N ASP A 438 25.49 30.68 37.57
CA ASP A 438 24.25 31.46 37.75
C ASP A 438 23.14 31.17 36.72
N TYR A 439 23.17 30.02 36.04
CA TYR A 439 22.04 29.50 35.24
C TYR A 439 21.44 28.25 35.87
N THR A 440 20.11 28.19 35.92
CA THR A 440 19.34 27.01 36.34
C THR A 440 18.71 26.34 35.12
N ALA A 441 18.85 25.03 34.99
CA ALA A 441 18.21 24.24 33.95
C ALA A 441 16.74 23.90 34.30
N GLY A 442 15.87 23.93 33.30
CA GLY A 442 14.49 23.43 33.38
C GLY A 442 14.37 21.97 32.94
N ASP A 443 13.12 21.49 32.89
CA ASP A 443 12.80 20.14 32.40
C ASP A 443 12.90 20.05 30.86
N TRP A 444 13.12 18.84 30.34
CA TRP A 444 13.06 18.56 28.91
C TRP A 444 11.62 18.55 28.38
N SER A 445 11.41 19.14 27.20
CA SER A 445 10.14 19.12 26.48
C SER A 445 10.35 18.65 25.03
N CYS A 446 9.74 17.53 24.66
CA CYS A 446 9.89 16.95 23.32
C CYS A 446 8.60 17.06 22.50
N VAL A 447 8.74 17.44 21.22
CA VAL A 447 7.70 17.40 20.19
C VAL A 447 8.01 16.23 19.25
N GLY A 448 7.01 15.42 18.93
CA GLY A 448 7.16 14.21 18.09
C GLY A 448 7.50 12.93 18.87
N GLY A 449 7.93 13.04 20.13
CA GLY A 449 8.25 11.92 21.03
C GLY A 449 7.68 12.13 22.42
N VAL A 450 7.65 11.07 23.23
CA VAL A 450 7.20 11.12 24.64
C VAL A 450 8.42 11.17 25.54
N VAL A 451 8.44 12.14 26.45
CA VAL A 451 9.51 12.32 27.45
C VAL A 451 8.99 12.04 28.86
N SER A 452 9.79 11.35 29.68
CA SER A 452 9.50 11.03 31.08
C SER A 452 10.74 11.28 31.94
N GLY A 453 10.72 12.37 32.71
CA GLY A 453 11.94 12.91 33.32
C GLY A 453 12.93 13.28 32.22
N ASP A 454 14.13 12.71 32.28
CA ASP A 454 15.19 12.92 31.29
C ASP A 454 15.19 11.89 30.14
N VAL A 455 14.25 10.93 30.09
CA VAL A 455 14.25 9.88 29.06
C VAL A 455 13.21 10.18 27.98
N VAL A 456 13.63 10.27 26.72
CA VAL A 456 12.73 10.30 25.55
C VAL A 456 12.73 8.95 24.83
N THR A 457 11.54 8.42 24.57
CA THR A 457 11.38 7.24 23.70
C THR A 457 11.20 7.70 22.26
N LEU A 458 12.04 7.21 21.35
CA LEU A 458 11.98 7.48 19.91
C LEU A 458 11.37 6.27 19.17
N PRO A 459 10.13 6.38 18.66
CA PRO A 459 9.58 5.39 17.73
C PRO A 459 10.34 5.41 16.39
N GLN A 460 10.36 4.28 15.71
CA GLN A 460 10.90 4.20 14.35
C GLN A 460 10.15 5.16 13.40
N GLY A 461 10.86 5.85 12.50
CA GLY A 461 10.28 6.81 11.55
C GLY A 461 9.79 8.14 12.15
N ALA A 462 10.03 8.39 13.43
CA ALA A 462 9.64 9.66 14.08
C ALA A 462 10.68 10.76 13.84
N GLU A 463 10.21 12.00 13.62
CA GLU A 463 11.03 13.21 13.72
C GLU A 463 10.73 13.89 15.07
N VAL A 464 11.73 13.95 15.94
CA VAL A 464 11.59 14.36 17.35
C VAL A 464 12.52 15.52 17.65
N THR A 465 11.96 16.60 18.19
CA THR A 465 12.72 17.76 18.69
C THR A 465 12.54 17.89 20.20
N CYS A 466 13.62 17.71 20.96
CA CYS A 466 13.66 17.88 22.40
C CYS A 466 14.35 19.19 22.78
N THR A 467 13.66 20.02 23.56
CA THR A 467 14.14 21.34 24.00
C THR A 467 14.41 21.34 25.51
N ILE A 468 15.50 21.97 25.93
CA ILE A 468 15.77 22.35 27.31
C ILE A 468 16.01 23.86 27.41
N GLU A 469 15.44 24.48 28.44
CA GLU A 469 15.54 25.93 28.67
C GLU A 469 16.31 26.22 29.96
N ASN A 470 17.33 27.09 29.89
CA ASN A 470 18.01 27.58 31.10
C ASN A 470 17.69 29.04 31.36
N THR A 471 17.45 29.36 32.63
CA THR A 471 17.17 30.72 33.08
C THR A 471 18.31 31.24 33.94
N TYR A 472 18.78 32.45 33.65
CA TYR A 472 19.74 33.15 34.51
C TYR A 472 19.08 33.54 35.84
N VAL A 473 19.75 33.21 36.94
CA VAL A 473 19.34 33.49 38.32
C VAL A 473 20.49 34.26 38.98
N PRO A 474 20.43 35.60 39.08
CA PRO A 474 21.55 36.39 39.57
C PRO A 474 21.96 35.97 41.00
N PRO A 475 23.27 35.95 41.30
CA PRO A 475 23.74 35.59 42.63
C PRO A 475 23.23 36.61 43.66
N PRO A 476 23.00 36.20 44.93
CA PRO A 476 22.57 37.12 45.98
C PRO A 476 23.52 38.33 46.08
N PRO A 477 22.99 39.56 46.24
CA PRO A 477 23.84 40.74 46.31
C PRO A 477 24.82 40.60 47.48
N THR A 478 26.12 40.68 47.17
CA THR A 478 27.19 40.65 48.17
C THR A 478 26.88 41.66 49.28
N PRO A 479 26.88 41.26 50.57
CA PRO A 479 26.54 42.18 51.64
C PRO A 479 27.48 43.38 51.61
N THR A 480 26.92 44.58 51.43
CA THR A 480 27.68 45.83 51.46
C THR A 480 28.53 45.86 52.73
N PRO A 481 29.87 46.01 52.64
CA PRO A 481 30.72 46.02 53.82
C PRO A 481 30.25 47.12 54.75
N THR A 482 29.97 46.77 56.02
CA THR A 482 29.60 47.74 57.04
C THR A 482 30.70 48.80 57.11
N PRO A 483 30.39 50.10 56.96
CA PRO A 483 31.41 51.14 56.97
C PRO A 483 32.14 51.11 58.31
N THR A 484 33.47 50.97 58.26
CA THR A 484 34.33 51.05 59.44
C THR A 484 34.03 52.37 60.18
N PRO A 485 33.74 52.34 61.49
CA PRO A 485 33.53 53.58 62.25
C PRO A 485 34.76 54.49 62.13
N PRO A 486 34.58 55.82 61.98
CA PRO A 486 35.71 56.74 61.99
C PRO A 486 36.53 56.59 63.29
N PRO A 487 37.85 56.78 63.27
CA PRO A 487 38.65 56.81 64.48
C PRO A 487 38.13 57.88 65.45
N VAL A 488 37.88 57.50 66.70
CA VAL A 488 37.51 58.46 67.76
C VAL A 488 38.72 59.33 68.07
N VAL A 489 38.69 60.58 67.62
CA VAL A 489 39.66 61.61 68.01
C VAL A 489 39.31 62.07 69.44
N PRO A 490 40.27 62.11 70.39
CA PRO A 490 40.01 62.66 71.72
C PRO A 490 39.81 64.18 71.65
N ASP A 491 38.75 64.69 72.26
CA ASP A 491 38.55 66.14 72.45
C ASP A 491 39.65 66.74 73.34
N ASN A 492 40.12 67.93 72.97
CA ASN A 492 40.85 68.83 73.87
C ASN A 492 40.40 70.28 73.58
N PRO A 493 40.14 71.12 74.61
CA PRO A 493 39.40 72.37 74.45
C PRO A 493 40.26 73.61 74.13
N ASP A 494 39.55 74.73 73.88
CA ASP A 494 40.01 76.13 73.82
C ASP A 494 40.96 76.57 72.69
N SER A 495 40.42 77.25 71.67
CA SER A 495 40.42 78.73 71.61
C SER A 495 39.95 79.31 70.25
N ALA A 496 39.58 80.59 70.23
CA ALA A 496 38.76 81.22 69.20
C ALA A 496 39.49 82.00 68.08
N ALA A 497 38.69 82.33 67.05
CA ALA A 497 38.76 83.50 66.16
C ALA A 497 39.58 83.45 64.85
N GLY A 498 38.92 83.86 63.74
CA GLY A 498 39.57 84.32 62.50
C GLY A 498 39.00 83.74 61.19
N GLY A 499 38.40 84.59 60.35
CA GLY A 499 38.33 84.39 58.88
C GLY A 499 38.83 85.68 58.20
N PRO A 500 38.59 85.95 56.91
CA PRO A 500 38.15 85.11 55.79
C PRO A 500 39.15 85.19 54.58
N THR A 501 38.68 84.90 53.35
CA THR A 501 39.39 84.94 52.03
C THR A 501 40.39 83.79 51.77
N GLY A 502 40.62 83.30 50.55
CA GLY A 502 39.94 83.48 49.25
C GLY A 502 40.49 82.51 48.17
N GLU A 503 39.66 82.18 47.16
CA GLU A 503 39.92 82.20 45.70
C GLU A 503 41.25 81.59 45.15
N LEU A 504 41.28 80.63 44.21
CA LEU A 504 40.94 80.61 42.76
C LEU A 504 41.26 79.18 42.21
N ALA A 505 40.91 78.69 41.01
CA ALA A 505 39.82 78.91 40.04
C ALA A 505 39.96 77.90 38.85
N ASP A 506 38.90 77.76 38.03
CA ASP A 506 38.93 77.49 36.56
C ASP A 506 39.52 76.16 35.99
N THR A 507 39.11 75.60 34.84
CA THR A 507 37.92 75.72 33.93
C THR A 507 37.76 74.34 33.22
N GLY A 508 36.67 73.97 32.54
CA GLY A 508 35.53 74.79 32.11
C GLY A 508 34.36 74.06 31.45
N SER A 509 33.45 74.90 30.93
CA SER A 509 32.15 74.63 30.30
C SER A 509 32.25 74.10 28.85
N GLY A 510 31.16 73.74 28.14
CA GLY A 510 29.74 74.03 28.40
C GLY A 510 28.74 73.30 27.48
N ALA A 511 27.50 73.82 27.43
CA ALA A 511 26.30 73.13 26.93
C ALA A 511 25.80 73.63 25.53
N PRO A 512 24.50 73.79 25.21
CA PRO A 512 23.71 72.76 24.51
C PRO A 512 22.90 73.21 23.25
N ALA A 513 22.24 72.25 22.56
CA ALA A 513 20.95 72.38 21.81
C ALA A 513 20.94 73.22 20.48
N PRO A 514 19.83 73.26 19.67
CA PRO A 514 18.89 72.20 19.21
C PRO A 514 18.40 72.32 17.71
N MET A 515 17.44 71.45 17.32
CA MET A 515 16.38 71.59 16.28
C MET A 515 16.66 71.55 14.74
N VAL A 516 15.77 70.85 14.00
CA VAL A 516 14.90 71.32 12.85
C VAL A 516 14.66 70.26 11.72
N ALA A 517 13.37 69.95 11.51
CA ALA A 517 12.59 69.58 10.28
C ALA A 517 12.99 68.48 9.26
N LEU A 518 12.11 67.47 9.17
CA LEU A 518 11.12 67.23 8.08
C LEU A 518 11.53 67.31 6.59
N GLY A 519 11.30 66.21 5.85
CA GLY A 519 11.24 66.14 4.37
C GLY A 519 10.50 64.86 3.90
N ILE A 520 9.63 64.95 2.89
CA ILE A 520 8.58 63.96 2.55
C ILE A 520 8.52 63.72 1.01
N LEU A 521 7.99 62.55 0.57
CA LEU A 521 7.57 62.17 -0.82
C LEU A 521 8.69 61.92 -1.86
N LEU A 522 8.55 61.18 -2.97
CA LEU A 522 7.85 59.92 -3.40
C LEU A 522 8.32 59.58 -4.85
N LEU A 523 8.36 58.29 -5.26
CA LEU A 523 8.28 57.78 -6.67
C LEU A 523 9.43 58.17 -7.65
N SER A 524 9.81 57.44 -8.73
CA SER A 524 9.42 56.13 -9.32
C SER A 524 10.40 55.64 -10.43
N ALA A 525 10.26 54.36 -10.83
CA ALA A 525 10.46 53.76 -12.19
C ALA A 525 11.84 53.43 -12.82
N GLY A 526 11.90 52.24 -13.47
CA GLY A 526 12.84 51.82 -14.55
C GLY A 526 14.10 51.05 -14.09
N ALA A 527 14.38 49.74 -14.29
CA ALA A 527 14.07 48.67 -15.28
C ALA A 527 15.26 48.31 -16.23
N VAL A 528 15.32 47.04 -16.71
CA VAL A 528 16.14 46.46 -17.84
C VAL A 528 17.52 45.85 -17.47
N VAL A 529 17.69 44.51 -17.25
CA VAL A 529 18.08 43.38 -18.18
C VAL A 529 19.58 42.92 -17.95
N THR A 530 20.05 41.65 -18.00
CA THR A 530 19.91 40.51 -18.96
C THR A 530 20.40 39.12 -18.42
N THR A 531 19.76 38.00 -18.82
CA THR A 531 20.27 36.60 -19.12
C THR A 531 21.19 35.81 -18.15
N LEU A 532 21.31 34.46 -18.16
CA LEU A 532 20.81 33.29 -18.95
C LEU A 532 20.10 32.29 -17.97
N GLY A 533 19.19 31.36 -18.31
CA GLY A 533 19.08 30.39 -19.42
C GLY A 533 19.47 28.98 -18.91
N LEU A 534 18.83 27.83 -19.22
CA LEU A 534 17.85 27.44 -20.27
C LEU A 534 17.00 26.21 -19.82
N VAL A 535 15.78 26.02 -20.35
CA VAL A 535 15.00 24.75 -20.33
C VAL A 535 14.41 24.51 -21.74
N ARG A 536 14.37 23.24 -22.19
CA ARG A 536 13.96 22.89 -23.57
C ARG A 536 12.89 21.79 -23.60
N GLN A 537 11.61 22.18 -23.63
CA GLN A 537 10.51 21.31 -24.09
C GLN A 537 10.07 21.75 -25.50
N ARG A 538 9.82 20.79 -26.40
CA ARG A 538 9.23 21.03 -27.72
C ARG A 538 7.78 20.54 -27.74
N ARG A 539 6.90 21.36 -28.29
CA ARG A 539 5.46 21.11 -28.46
C ARG A 539 5.15 20.21 -29.66
N ASN A 540 3.96 19.61 -29.59
CA ASN A 540 3.17 19.11 -30.73
C ASN A 540 3.14 20.08 -31.92
N THR A 541 3.05 19.49 -33.11
CA THR A 541 2.49 20.11 -34.33
C THR A 541 1.25 19.35 -34.75
N ARG A 542 0.15 20.05 -35.03
CA ARG A 542 -1.01 19.50 -35.77
C ARG A 542 -0.69 19.44 -37.26
N GLY A 543 -1.31 18.50 -37.96
CA GLY A 543 -1.40 18.48 -39.42
C GLY A 543 -2.35 17.37 -39.87
N GLU A 544 -3.47 17.78 -40.47
CA GLU A 544 -4.51 16.98 -41.15
C GLU A 544 -5.43 16.10 -40.26
#